data_AF-A0A0D6AW84-F1
#
_entry.id   AF-A0A0D6AW84-F1
#
_cell.length_a   1.000
_cell.length_b   1.000
_cell.length_c   1.000
_cell.angle_alpha   90.00
_cell.angle_beta   90.00
_cell.angle_gamma   90.00
#
_symmetry.space_group_name_H-M   'P 1'
#
loop_
_entity.id
_entity.type
_entity.pdbx_description
1 polymer ?
#
loop_
_entity_poly.entity_id
_entity_poly.type
_entity_poly.pdbx_seq_one_letter_code
_entity_poly.pdbx_strand_id
1 'polypeptide(L)'
;MDKLDQLQEHLNLGGSIKTFTPTVKITVHSKIDNEDFESPIDSVSSGLDKANFSLDSNIQSVQLNLFDSLMGRVEEVVGRMIPINPISHWEKLDLAVERGYILSTKEVQTLLGTKPSGTTWTRGAFIFTRTGKIGNQAGWKISRL
;
A
#
# COMPACT_ATOMS: atom_id res chain seq x y z
N MET A 1 20.16 13.37 23.38
CA MET A 1 19.19 14.16 22.59
C MET A 1 18.42 13.20 21.74
N ASP A 2 17.15 13.00 22.09
CA ASP A 2 16.30 12.02 21.45
C ASP A 2 15.97 12.45 20.02
N LYS A 3 15.72 11.48 19.14
CA LYS A 3 15.37 11.75 17.73
C LYS A 3 14.10 12.61 17.60
N LEU A 4 13.23 12.55 18.62
CA LEU A 4 12.00 13.33 18.69
C LEU A 4 12.29 14.82 18.99
N ASP A 5 13.29 15.11 19.82
CA ASP A 5 13.71 16.49 20.11
C ASP A 5 14.32 17.16 18.86
N GLN A 6 15.15 16.42 18.12
CA GLN A 6 15.78 16.91 16.89
C GLN A 6 14.75 17.22 15.80
N LEU A 7 13.69 16.40 15.69
CA LEU A 7 12.62 16.64 14.74
C LEU A 7 11.81 17.88 15.13
N GLN A 8 11.52 18.07 16.42
CA GLN A 8 10.78 19.23 16.91
C GLN A 8 11.55 20.52 16.65
N GLU A 9 12.87 20.53 16.89
CA GLU A 9 13.74 21.65 16.58
C GLU A 9 13.74 21.99 15.08
N HIS A 10 13.84 20.98 14.22
CA HIS A 10 13.81 21.17 12.76
C HIS A 10 12.48 21.76 12.26
N LEU A 11 11.35 21.32 12.83
CA LEU A 11 10.04 21.89 12.53
C LEU A 11 9.92 23.35 13.01
N ASN A 12 10.46 23.67 14.20
CA ASN A 12 10.45 25.03 14.74
C ASN A 12 11.31 26.00 13.91
N LEU A 13 12.37 25.49 13.27
CA LEU A 13 13.21 26.24 12.33
C LEU A 13 12.59 26.35 10.92
N GLY A 14 11.37 25.88 10.71
CA GLY A 14 10.63 25.97 9.44
C GLY A 14 10.97 24.86 8.44
N GLY A 15 11.70 23.83 8.87
CA GLY A 15 11.95 22.63 8.08
C GLY A 15 10.70 21.77 7.92
N SER A 16 10.62 21.02 6.82
CA SER A 16 9.55 20.02 6.62
C SER A 16 10.05 18.63 7.02
N ILE A 17 9.15 17.73 7.38
CA ILE A 17 9.48 16.33 7.70
C ILE A 17 10.23 15.65 6.54
N LYS A 18 10.00 16.10 5.29
CA LYS A 18 10.68 15.58 4.09
C LYS A 18 12.18 15.95 4.01
N THR A 19 12.59 17.02 4.70
CA THR A 19 13.97 17.54 4.67
C THR A 19 14.73 17.25 5.95
N PHE A 20 14.16 16.46 6.87
CA PHE A 20 14.81 16.12 8.11
C PHE A 20 15.88 15.05 7.90
N THR A 21 17.14 15.39 8.19
CA THR A 21 18.26 14.45 8.26
C THR A 21 18.74 14.34 9.71
N PRO A 22 18.41 13.25 10.43
CA PRO A 22 18.82 13.12 11.82
C PRO A 22 20.34 13.07 11.93
N THR A 23 20.91 13.92 12.77
CA THR A 23 22.36 13.97 13.00
C THR A 23 22.74 12.82 13.92
N VAL A 24 23.21 11.72 13.35
CA VAL A 24 23.74 10.60 14.13
C VAL A 24 25.18 10.92 14.52
N LYS A 25 25.38 11.36 15.77
CA LYS A 25 26.71 11.36 16.37
C LYS A 25 27.07 9.92 16.73
N ILE A 26 27.84 9.26 15.88
CA ILE A 26 28.49 8.00 16.23
C ILE A 26 29.64 8.30 17.19
N THR A 27 29.41 8.10 18.48
CA THR A 27 30.52 7.97 19.43
C THR A 27 31.12 6.58 19.23
N VAL A 28 32.17 6.51 18.42
CA VAL A 28 32.99 5.31 18.30
C VAL A 28 33.73 5.13 19.62
N HIS A 29 33.20 4.30 20.51
CA HIS A 29 33.95 3.80 21.65
C HIS A 29 34.85 2.65 21.18
N SER A 30 35.93 2.99 20.48
CA SER A 30 37.05 2.06 20.30
C SER A 30 37.81 1.98 21.61
N LYS A 31 37.51 0.96 22.42
CA LYS A 31 38.50 0.45 23.38
C LYS A 31 39.57 -0.26 22.55
N ILE A 32 40.67 0.42 22.31
CA ILE A 32 41.94 -0.20 21.89
C ILE A 32 43.00 0.43 22.79
N ASP A 33 43.54 -0.39 23.69
CA ASP A 33 44.74 -0.08 24.44
C ASP A 33 45.91 0.09 23.44
N ASN A 34 46.72 1.16 23.62
CA ASN A 34 48.18 1.29 23.38
C ASN A 34 48.77 0.65 22.09
N GLU A 35 49.54 1.31 21.20
CA GLU A 35 50.54 2.38 21.33
C GLU A 35 50.76 3.15 20.01
N ASP A 36 51.50 4.26 20.13
CA ASP A 36 52.10 5.16 19.14
C ASP A 36 52.51 4.56 17.77
N PHE A 37 52.34 5.35 16.68
CA PHE A 37 53.44 5.93 15.89
C PHE A 37 52.94 6.69 14.63
N GLU A 38 53.73 7.69 14.23
CA GLU A 38 53.48 8.73 13.22
C GLU A 38 53.34 8.25 11.74
N SER A 39 52.76 9.12 10.91
CA SER A 39 52.55 9.13 9.43
C SER A 39 53.73 8.67 8.52
N PRO A 40 53.65 8.49 7.17
CA PRO A 40 52.63 8.94 6.21
C PRO A 40 52.25 7.96 5.05
N ILE A 41 51.27 8.40 4.25
CA ILE A 41 50.79 7.88 2.95
C ILE A 41 51.93 7.43 2.01
N ASP A 42 51.91 6.18 1.54
CA ASP A 42 51.93 5.87 0.09
C ASP A 42 51.66 4.38 -0.22
N SER A 43 50.96 4.16 -1.33
CA SER A 43 50.98 2.95 -2.17
C SER A 43 50.66 1.58 -1.55
N VAL A 44 49.51 0.99 -1.90
CA VAL A 44 49.41 -0.24 -2.72
C VAL A 44 47.97 -0.36 -3.22
N SER A 45 47.75 0.07 -4.46
CA SER A 45 46.64 -0.34 -5.30
C SER A 45 46.94 -1.74 -5.86
N SER A 46 46.57 -2.80 -5.16
CA SER A 46 46.43 -4.13 -5.76
C SER A 46 45.63 -5.04 -4.84
N GLY A 47 44.41 -5.39 -5.26
CA GLY A 47 43.57 -6.36 -4.55
C GLY A 47 42.08 -6.01 -4.47
N LEU A 48 41.65 -4.90 -5.08
CA LEU A 48 40.24 -4.52 -5.12
C LEU A 48 39.57 -5.11 -6.38
N ASP A 49 39.32 -6.42 -6.42
CA ASP A 49 38.41 -7.02 -7.43
C ASP A 49 37.83 -8.40 -7.06
N LYS A 50 37.97 -8.89 -5.83
CA LYS A 50 37.49 -10.25 -5.49
C LYS A 50 36.83 -10.47 -4.14
N ALA A 51 36.39 -9.42 -3.46
CA ALA A 51 35.73 -9.53 -2.15
C ALA A 51 34.32 -8.90 -2.07
N ASN A 52 33.73 -8.42 -3.17
CA ASN A 52 32.42 -7.74 -3.14
C ASN A 52 31.22 -8.62 -3.55
N PHE A 53 31.41 -9.92 -3.76
CA PHE A 53 30.33 -10.81 -4.23
C PHE A 53 29.71 -11.71 -3.14
N SER A 54 29.81 -11.34 -1.86
CA SER A 54 29.33 -12.21 -0.77
C SER A 54 28.57 -11.53 0.38
N LEU A 55 27.98 -10.35 0.18
CA LEU A 55 27.12 -9.73 1.22
C LEU A 55 25.78 -9.17 0.72
N ASP A 56 25.43 -9.36 -0.55
CA ASP A 56 24.23 -8.74 -1.13
C ASP A 56 22.95 -9.60 -1.05
N SER A 57 23.08 -10.91 -0.77
CA SER A 57 21.93 -11.83 -0.74
C SER A 57 21.14 -11.79 0.58
N ASN A 58 21.73 -11.30 1.67
CA ASN A 58 21.08 -11.31 2.98
C ASN A 58 20.15 -10.08 3.14
N ILE A 59 20.56 -8.90 2.67
CA ILE A 59 19.80 -7.65 2.83
C ILE A 59 18.52 -7.64 1.97
N GLN A 60 18.53 -8.23 0.77
CA GLN A 60 17.34 -8.31 -0.09
C GLN A 60 16.20 -9.16 0.52
N SER A 61 16.54 -10.25 1.23
CA SER A 61 15.53 -11.12 1.84
C SER A 61 14.83 -10.47 3.04
N VAL A 62 15.55 -9.66 3.82
CA VAL A 62 14.98 -8.96 4.99
C VAL A 62 14.05 -7.82 4.56
N GLN A 63 14.33 -7.15 3.44
CA GLN A 63 13.44 -6.11 2.87
C GLN A 63 12.13 -6.67 2.32
N LEU A 64 12.15 -7.83 1.64
CA LEU A 64 10.95 -8.49 1.12
C LEU A 64 9.99 -8.92 2.25
N ASN A 65 10.54 -9.54 3.30
CA ASN A 65 9.76 -9.99 4.45
C ASN A 65 9.08 -8.84 5.21
N LEU A 66 9.69 -7.65 5.21
CA LEU A 66 9.11 -6.45 5.83
C LEU A 66 7.99 -5.85 4.98
N PHE A 67 8.12 -5.85 3.66
CA PHE A 67 7.06 -5.40 2.74
C PHE A 67 5.83 -6.31 2.78
N ASP A 68 6.01 -7.63 2.81
CA ASP A 68 4.89 -8.57 2.92
C ASP A 68 4.16 -8.43 4.27
N SER A 69 4.92 -8.23 5.36
CA SER A 69 4.37 -7.99 6.70
C SER A 69 3.63 -6.65 6.80
N LEU A 70 4.10 -5.60 6.11
CA LEU A 70 3.42 -4.31 6.03
C LEU A 70 2.18 -4.37 5.14
N MET A 71 2.24 -5.05 3.98
CA MET A 71 1.09 -5.17 3.08
C MET A 71 -0.05 -5.94 3.77
N GLY A 72 0.26 -7.02 4.49
CA GLY A 72 -0.73 -7.76 5.26
C GLY A 72 -1.42 -6.93 6.36
N ARG A 73 -0.71 -5.96 6.98
CA ARG A 73 -1.29 -5.05 7.98
C ARG A 73 -2.03 -3.87 7.37
N VAL A 74 -1.59 -3.35 6.22
CA VAL A 74 -2.30 -2.28 5.51
C VAL A 74 -3.66 -2.77 5.03
N GLU A 75 -3.76 -4.00 4.51
CA GLU A 75 -5.05 -4.60 4.14
C GLU A 75 -6.00 -4.70 5.34
N GLU A 76 -5.50 -5.07 6.53
CA GLU A 76 -6.32 -5.16 7.74
C GLU A 76 -6.83 -3.79 8.22
N VAL A 77 -6.00 -2.74 8.13
CA VAL A 77 -6.34 -1.39 8.59
C VAL A 77 -7.24 -0.65 7.59
N VAL A 78 -7.01 -0.84 6.28
CA VAL A 78 -7.85 -0.25 5.22
C VAL A 78 -9.26 -0.82 5.27
N GLY A 79 -9.43 -2.10 5.59
CA GLY A 79 -10.75 -2.71 5.80
C GLY A 79 -11.55 -2.08 6.95
N ARG A 80 -10.88 -1.47 7.94
CA ARG A 80 -11.51 -0.84 9.12
C ARG A 80 -11.68 0.68 8.99
N MET A 81 -10.98 1.33 8.07
CA MET A 81 -10.96 2.80 7.94
C MET A 81 -11.89 3.37 6.87
N ILE A 82 -12.49 2.54 6.01
CA ILE A 82 -13.50 3.04 5.08
C ILE A 82 -14.82 3.11 5.86
N PRO A 83 -15.36 4.31 6.17
CA PRO A 83 -16.73 4.39 6.62
C PRO A 83 -17.59 3.72 5.54
N ILE A 84 -18.19 2.58 5.87
CA ILE A 84 -19.12 1.87 4.99
C ILE A 84 -20.31 2.80 4.88
N ASN A 85 -20.30 3.69 3.87
CA ASN A 85 -21.46 4.48 3.55
C ASN A 85 -22.53 3.47 3.10
N PRO A 86 -23.61 3.28 3.88
CA PRO A 86 -24.61 2.26 3.58
C PRO A 86 -25.29 2.52 2.24
N ILE A 87 -25.20 3.74 1.71
CA ILE A 87 -25.83 4.17 0.46
C ILE A 87 -24.91 4.03 -0.76
N SER A 88 -23.61 3.71 -0.60
CA SER A 88 -22.65 3.69 -1.73
C SER A 88 -23.02 2.72 -2.86
N HIS A 89 -23.79 1.67 -2.57
CA HIS A 89 -24.27 0.75 -3.60
C HIS A 89 -25.32 1.40 -4.52
N TRP A 90 -26.12 2.35 -4.02
CA TRP A 90 -27.08 3.10 -4.84
C TRP A 90 -26.37 4.03 -5.82
N GLU A 91 -25.31 4.71 -5.41
CA GLU A 91 -24.50 5.55 -6.31
C GLU A 91 -23.88 4.72 -7.45
N LYS A 92 -23.42 3.50 -7.14
CA LYS A 92 -22.90 2.57 -8.16
C LYS A 92 -23.99 2.13 -9.14
N LEU A 93 -25.23 1.93 -8.66
CA LEU A 93 -26.35 1.60 -9.52
C LEU A 93 -26.75 2.78 -10.40
N ASP A 94 -26.73 4.01 -9.88
CA ASP A 94 -26.96 5.21 -10.68
C ASP A 94 -25.91 5.38 -11.78
N LEU A 95 -24.63 5.20 -11.46
CA LEU A 95 -23.55 5.19 -12.44
C LEU A 95 -23.74 4.09 -13.49
N ALA A 96 -24.21 2.92 -13.08
CA ALA A 96 -24.48 1.82 -14.00
C ALA A 96 -25.66 2.14 -14.95
N VAL A 97 -26.69 2.85 -14.48
CA VAL A 97 -27.78 3.33 -15.32
C VAL A 97 -27.26 4.38 -16.31
N GLU A 98 -26.53 5.39 -15.81
CA GLU A 98 -26.02 6.50 -16.62
C GLU A 98 -25.09 6.02 -17.74
N ARG A 99 -24.19 5.09 -17.42
CA ARG A 99 -23.23 4.54 -18.38
C ARG A 99 -23.74 3.32 -19.14
N GLY A 100 -24.95 2.84 -18.84
CA GLY A 100 -25.52 1.65 -19.45
C GLY A 100 -24.74 0.37 -19.18
N TYR A 101 -24.11 0.26 -18.00
CA TYR A 101 -23.37 -0.93 -17.61
C TYR A 101 -24.28 -2.14 -17.45
N ILE A 102 -23.74 -3.31 -17.80
CA ILE A 102 -24.38 -4.60 -17.59
C ILE A 102 -23.63 -5.30 -16.47
N LEU A 103 -24.35 -5.62 -15.39
CA LEU A 103 -23.78 -6.30 -14.23
C LEU A 103 -24.08 -7.80 -14.29
N SER A 104 -23.12 -8.60 -13.86
CA SER A 104 -23.31 -10.04 -13.67
C SER A 104 -24.19 -10.34 -12.46
N THR A 105 -24.78 -11.53 -12.42
CA THR A 105 -25.64 -11.96 -11.30
C THR A 105 -24.92 -11.89 -9.95
N LYS A 106 -23.63 -12.22 -9.91
CA LYS A 106 -22.79 -12.15 -8.71
C LYS A 106 -22.54 -10.71 -8.29
N GLU A 107 -22.27 -9.80 -9.21
CA GLU A 107 -22.09 -8.38 -8.88
C GLU A 107 -23.36 -7.77 -8.31
N VAL A 108 -24.51 -8.04 -8.92
CA VAL A 108 -25.81 -7.59 -8.41
C VAL A 108 -26.06 -8.16 -7.00
N GLN A 109 -25.78 -9.46 -6.80
CA GLN A 109 -25.91 -10.10 -5.49
C GLN A 109 -24.96 -9.50 -4.44
N THR A 110 -23.71 -9.19 -4.80
CA THR A 110 -22.75 -8.56 -3.90
C THR A 110 -23.18 -7.12 -3.55
N LEU A 111 -23.71 -6.37 -4.50
CA LEU A 111 -24.15 -4.99 -4.29
C LEU A 111 -25.42 -4.88 -3.44
N LEU A 112 -26.38 -5.80 -3.63
CA LEU A 112 -27.71 -5.72 -3.02
C LEU A 112 -27.99 -6.79 -1.96
N GLY A 113 -27.03 -7.70 -1.72
CA GLY A 113 -27.18 -8.85 -0.83
C GLY A 113 -28.20 -9.90 -1.30
N THR A 114 -28.83 -9.71 -2.46
CA THR A 114 -29.94 -10.52 -2.94
C THR A 114 -29.73 -10.91 -4.40
N LYS A 115 -29.95 -12.19 -4.71
CA LYS A 115 -29.75 -12.74 -6.05
C LYS A 115 -30.92 -12.32 -6.96
N PRO A 116 -30.67 -11.64 -8.10
CA PRO A 116 -31.71 -11.32 -9.06
C PRO A 116 -32.22 -12.60 -9.75
N SER A 117 -33.51 -12.63 -10.09
CA SER A 117 -34.17 -13.79 -10.72
C SER A 117 -35.19 -13.36 -11.77
N GLY A 118 -35.53 -14.28 -12.69
CA GLY A 118 -36.49 -14.05 -13.76
C GLY A 118 -35.92 -13.26 -14.95
N THR A 119 -36.82 -12.67 -15.73
CA THR A 119 -36.51 -11.81 -16.89
C THR A 119 -36.34 -10.36 -16.45
N THR A 120 -37.14 -9.93 -15.48
CA THR A 120 -37.09 -8.62 -14.84
C THR A 120 -37.11 -8.81 -13.33
N TRP A 121 -36.37 -7.98 -12.61
CA TRP A 121 -36.30 -7.99 -11.17
C TRP A 121 -36.25 -6.55 -10.65
N THR A 122 -37.12 -6.21 -9.71
CA THR A 122 -37.24 -4.83 -9.21
C THR A 122 -36.74 -4.76 -7.78
N ARG A 123 -35.92 -3.73 -7.49
CA ARG A 123 -35.41 -3.48 -6.14
C ARG A 123 -35.26 -1.98 -5.90
N GLY A 124 -35.96 -1.47 -4.88
CA GLY A 124 -35.97 -0.03 -4.60
C GLY A 124 -36.49 0.76 -5.80
N ALA A 125 -35.74 1.78 -6.22
CA ALA A 125 -36.06 2.64 -7.38
C ALA A 125 -35.47 2.13 -8.72
N PHE A 126 -35.02 0.87 -8.77
CA PHE A 126 -34.32 0.30 -9.93
C PHE A 126 -35.00 -0.96 -10.45
N ILE A 127 -35.00 -1.10 -11.77
CA ILE A 127 -35.41 -2.27 -12.52
C ILE A 127 -34.18 -2.91 -13.14
N PHE A 128 -34.01 -4.20 -12.90
CA PHE A 128 -32.95 -5.04 -13.45
C PHE A 128 -33.55 -5.92 -14.54
N THR A 129 -33.16 -5.68 -15.79
CA THR A 129 -33.63 -6.43 -16.95
C THR A 129 -32.52 -7.36 -17.44
N ARG A 130 -32.83 -8.65 -17.54
CA ARG A 130 -31.89 -9.64 -18.03
C ARG A 130 -31.66 -9.42 -19.53
N THR A 131 -30.43 -9.06 -19.91
CA THR A 131 -30.08 -8.67 -21.29
C THR A 131 -29.11 -9.65 -21.96
N GLY A 132 -28.69 -10.72 -21.29
CA GLY A 132 -27.79 -11.72 -21.85
C GLY A 132 -27.05 -12.53 -20.79
N LYS A 133 -25.81 -12.89 -21.11
CA LYS A 133 -24.88 -13.60 -20.22
C LYS A 133 -23.55 -12.85 -20.11
N ILE A 134 -22.96 -12.89 -18.92
CA ILE A 134 -21.59 -12.44 -18.63
C ILE A 134 -20.86 -13.68 -18.08
N GLY A 135 -20.01 -14.29 -18.91
CA GLY A 135 -19.39 -15.58 -18.60
C GLY A 135 -20.44 -16.68 -18.36
N ASN A 136 -20.38 -17.33 -17.21
CA ASN A 136 -21.36 -18.36 -16.79
C ASN A 136 -22.59 -17.78 -16.05
N GLN A 137 -22.72 -16.45 -15.95
CA GLN A 137 -23.79 -15.78 -15.22
C GLN A 137 -24.73 -15.03 -16.16
N ALA A 138 -25.93 -14.68 -15.68
CA ALA A 138 -26.80 -13.77 -16.40
C ALA A 138 -26.28 -12.33 -16.29
N GLY A 139 -26.38 -11.58 -17.38
CA GLY A 139 -26.12 -10.14 -17.45
C GLY A 139 -27.40 -9.34 -17.27
N TRP A 140 -27.33 -8.31 -16.42
CA TRP A 140 -28.44 -7.49 -15.99
C TRP A 140 -28.18 -6.04 -16.34
N LYS A 141 -29.04 -5.46 -17.16
CA LYS A 141 -29.08 -4.01 -17.42
C LYS A 141 -29.96 -3.36 -16.37
N ILE A 142 -29.53 -2.21 -15.86
CA ILE A 142 -30.25 -1.48 -14.82
C ILE A 142 -30.96 -0.28 -15.45
N SER A 143 -32.15 0.04 -14.97
CA SER A 143 -32.92 1.23 -15.35
C SER A 143 -33.62 1.80 -14.11
N ARG A 144 -33.87 3.11 -14.11
CA ARG A 144 -34.72 3.72 -13.07
C ARG A 144 -36.18 3.37 -13.33
N LEU A 145 -36.91 3.18 -12.25
CA LEU A 145 -38.34 2.89 -12.26
C LEU A 145 -39.16 4.09 -12.77
#